data_AF-A0A4Y8I8W1-F1
#
_entry.id   AF-A0A4Y8I8W1-F1
#
_cell.length_a   1.000
_cell.length_b   1.000
_cell.length_c   1.000
_cell.angle_alpha   90.00
_cell.angle_beta   90.00
_cell.angle_gamma   90.00
#
_symmetry.space_group_name_H-M   'P 1'
#
loop_
_entity.id
_entity.type
_entity.pdbx_description
1 polymer ?
#
loop_
_entity_poly.entity_id
_entity_poly.type
_entity_poly.pdbx_seq_one_letter_code
_entity_poly.pdbx_strand_id
1 'polypeptide(L)'
;MPILKAEGIILRRIKYSETSLIVTLYTKEYGKVSLIAKGARNPKSKFVGSLEPGTYVSVVYYHKENRDLQMLSEVDPMRSNSSIISSIRK
;
A
#
# COMPACT_ATOMS: atom_id res chain seq x y z
N MET A 1 13.50 13.32 -8.15
CA MET A 1 12.89 12.08 -7.62
C MET A 1 11.85 11.64 -8.63
N PRO A 2 12.07 10.55 -9.35
CA PRO A 2 11.05 10.04 -10.27
C PRO A 2 9.82 9.59 -9.47
N ILE A 3 8.66 9.86 -10.06
CA ILE A 3 7.39 9.32 -9.61
C ILE A 3 7.20 8.01 -10.38
N LEU A 4 7.10 6.90 -9.66
CA LEU A 4 6.88 5.58 -10.25
C LEU A 4 5.44 5.14 -9.98
N LYS A 5 4.87 4.43 -10.94
CA LYS A 5 3.59 3.74 -10.82
C LYS A 5 3.85 2.24 -10.87
N ALA A 6 3.20 1.50 -9.98
CA ALA A 6 3.34 0.06 -9.92
C ALA A 6 2.04 -0.60 -9.47
N GLU A 7 1.79 -1.81 -9.95
CA GLU A 7 0.68 -2.63 -9.47
C GLU A 7 1.20 -3.81 -8.67
N GLY A 8 0.53 -4.14 -7.56
CA GLY A 8 0.97 -5.23 -6.72
C GLY A 8 0.00 -5.63 -5.63
N ILE A 9 0.34 -6.72 -4.96
CA ILE A 9 -0.37 -7.19 -3.78
C ILE A 9 0.34 -6.71 -2.51
N ILE A 10 -0.44 -6.26 -1.53
CA ILE A 10 0.08 -5.92 -0.21
C ILE A 10 0.39 -7.20 0.54
N LEU A 11 1.66 -7.38 0.91
CA LEU A 11 2.10 -8.54 1.69
C LEU A 11 2.02 -8.28 3.19
N ARG A 12 2.38 -7.07 3.62
CA ARG A 12 2.52 -6.72 5.03
C ARG A 12 2.23 -5.25 5.27
N ARG A 13 1.57 -4.94 6.38
CA ARG A 13 1.44 -3.59 6.95
C ARG A 13 2.03 -3.55 8.36
N ILE A 14 2.79 -2.51 8.69
CA ILE A 14 3.29 -2.25 10.04
C ILE A 14 3.04 -0.80 10.44
N LYS A 15 2.79 -0.58 11.73
CA LYS A 15 2.69 0.77 12.31
C LYS A 15 4.09 1.37 12.35
N TYR A 16 4.26 2.57 11.81
CA TYR A 16 5.53 3.30 11.85
C TYR A 16 5.50 4.47 12.84
N SER A 17 4.43 5.26 12.82
CA SER A 17 4.18 6.33 13.78
C SER A 17 2.71 6.34 14.17
N GLU A 18 2.30 7.31 15.00
CA GLU A 18 0.89 7.53 15.36
C GLU A 18 0.00 7.66 14.12
N THR A 19 0.51 8.33 13.08
CA THR A 19 -0.25 8.65 11.87
C THR A 19 0.15 7.83 10.65
N SER A 20 1.30 7.17 10.65
CA SER A 20 1.89 6.58 9.44
C SER A 20 2.01 5.05 9.50
N LEU A 21 1.91 4.42 8.34
CA LEU A 21 2.13 2.98 8.13
C LEU A 21 3.31 2.77 7.18
N ILE A 22 4.04 1.68 7.38
CA ILE A 22 4.88 1.10 6.33
C ILE A 22 4.16 -0.11 5.76
N VAL A 23 4.12 -0.20 4.44
CA VAL A 23 3.54 -1.32 3.70
C VAL A 23 4.57 -1.93 2.79
N THR A 24 4.59 -3.26 2.73
CA THR A 24 5.42 -4.01 1.79
C THR A 24 4.51 -4.56 0.70
N LEU A 25 4.82 -4.19 -0.54
CA LEU A 25 4.11 -4.65 -1.73
C LEU A 25 5.03 -5.56 -2.52
N TYR A 26 4.44 -6.58 -3.16
CA TYR A 26 5.08 -7.27 -4.26
C TYR A 26 4.45 -6.76 -5.56
N THR A 27 5.22 -5.99 -6.31
CA THR A 27 4.79 -5.33 -7.53
C THR A 27 5.23 -6.11 -8.77
N LYS A 28 4.49 -5.95 -9.86
CA LYS A 28 4.81 -6.58 -11.15
C LYS A 28 6.06 -5.98 -11.79
N GLU A 29 6.26 -4.67 -11.61
CA GLU A 29 7.26 -3.89 -12.32
C GLU A 29 8.61 -3.84 -11.61
N TYR A 30 8.61 -3.87 -10.26
CA TYR A 30 9.80 -3.61 -9.45
C TYR A 30 10.02 -4.66 -8.35
N GLY A 31 9.24 -5.73 -8.34
CA GLY A 31 9.33 -6.78 -7.32
C GLY A 31 8.95 -6.27 -5.93
N LYS A 32 9.73 -6.62 -4.90
CA LYS A 32 9.40 -6.26 -3.51
C LYS A 32 9.74 -4.80 -3.23
N VAL A 33 8.74 -3.98 -2.91
CA VAL A 33 8.90 -2.55 -2.60
C VAL A 33 8.33 -2.24 -1.22
N SER A 34 9.07 -1.49 -0.41
CA SER A 34 8.59 -0.96 0.88
C SER A 34 8.20 0.50 0.75
N LEU A 35 6.96 0.84 1.12
CA LEU A 35 6.41 2.18 1.01
C LEU A 35 5.99 2.72 2.39
N ILE A 36 6.32 3.97 2.69
CA ILE A 36 5.77 4.71 3.82
C ILE A 36 4.54 5.52 3.38
N ALA A 37 3.40 5.23 4.01
CA ALA A 37 2.15 5.92 3.81
C ALA A 37 1.92 6.90 4.98
N LYS A 38 2.27 8.18 4.74
CA LYS A 38 2.10 9.24 5.74
C LYS A 38 0.61 9.53 5.95
N GLY A 39 0.19 9.61 7.21
CA GLY A 39 -1.21 9.90 7.54
C GLY A 39 -2.17 8.73 7.27
N ALA A 40 -1.70 7.54 6.90
CA ALA A 40 -2.55 6.39 6.59
C ALA A 40 -3.38 5.87 7.78
N ARG A 41 -3.00 6.23 9.01
CA ARG A 41 -3.76 5.87 10.22
C ARG A 41 -4.85 6.87 10.60
N ASN A 42 -4.90 8.04 9.95
CA ASN A 42 -5.96 9.02 10.21
C ASN A 42 -7.28 8.47 9.62
N PRO A 43 -8.39 8.44 10.37
CA PRO A 43 -9.69 7.99 9.85
C PRO A 43 -10.19 8.75 8.62
N LYS A 44 -9.73 9.99 8.40
CA LYS A 44 -10.05 10.80 7.21
C LYS A 44 -9.05 10.64 6.06
N SER A 45 -8.15 9.66 6.14
CA SER A 45 -7.09 9.47 5.16
C SER A 45 -7.58 8.79 3.89
N LYS A 46 -7.02 9.17 2.75
CA LYS A 46 -7.23 8.49 1.46
C LYS A 46 -6.71 7.04 1.43
N PHE A 47 -5.93 6.63 2.43
CA PHE A 47 -5.34 5.31 2.53
C PHE A 47 -6.16 4.33 3.39
N VAL A 48 -7.30 4.78 3.97
CA VAL A 48 -8.12 3.96 4.87
C VAL A 48 -8.69 2.74 4.12
N GLY A 49 -8.44 1.54 4.66
CA GLY A 49 -8.92 0.27 4.10
C GLY A 49 -8.22 -0.20 2.82
N SER A 50 -7.48 0.68 2.13
CA SER A 50 -6.75 0.34 0.89
C SER A 50 -5.44 -0.39 1.15
N LEU A 51 -4.87 -0.24 2.35
CA LEU A 51 -3.54 -0.74 2.72
C LEU A 51 -3.55 -2.06 3.51
N GLU A 52 -4.55 -2.91 3.26
CA GLU A 52 -4.70 -4.20 3.92
C GLU A 52 -3.94 -5.33 3.21
N PRO A 53 -3.31 -6.27 3.95
CA PRO A 53 -2.70 -7.45 3.36
C PRO A 53 -3.69 -8.25 2.50
N GLY A 54 -3.21 -8.72 1.35
CA GLY A 54 -4.04 -9.45 0.39
C GLY A 54 -4.82 -8.58 -0.59
N THR A 55 -4.81 -7.25 -0.40
CA THR A 55 -5.43 -6.31 -1.35
C THR A 55 -4.52 -6.09 -2.55
N TYR A 56 -5.07 -6.17 -3.76
CA TYR A 56 -4.37 -5.84 -4.99
C TYR A 56 -4.61 -4.37 -5.35
N VAL A 57 -3.53 -3.60 -5.46
CA VAL A 57 -3.55 -2.14 -5.56
C VAL A 57 -2.65 -1.64 -6.69
N SER A 58 -3.04 -0.52 -7.29
CA SER A 58 -2.16 0.35 -8.07
C SER A 58 -1.64 1.45 -7.15
N VAL A 59 -0.32 1.66 -7.11
CA VAL A 59 0.32 2.67 -6.28
C VAL A 59 1.12 3.66 -7.12
N VAL A 60 1.15 4.90 -6.66
CA VAL A 60 2.08 5.93 -7.14
C VAL A 60 2.98 6.31 -5.97
N TYR A 61 4.30 6.27 -6.16
CA TYR A 61 5.25 6.56 -5.10
C TYR A 61 6.47 7.33 -5.60
N TYR A 62 7.07 8.10 -4.70
CA TYR A 62 8.33 8.80 -4.94
C TYR A 62 9.49 7.83 -4.73
N HIS A 63 10.27 7.59 -5.79
CA HIS A 63 11.43 6.72 -5.73
C HIS A 63 12.72 7.51 -5.50
N LYS A 64 13.56 7.00 -4.60
CA LYS A 64 14.95 7.41 -4.39
C LYS A 64 15.82 6.16 -4.45
N GLU A 65 16.82 6.17 -5.33
CA GLU A 65 17.73 5.03 -5.55
C GLU A 65 18.46 4.62 -4.26
N ASN A 66 18.89 5.59 -3.45
CA ASN A 66 19.64 5.34 -2.20
C ASN A 66 18.75 5.11 -0.97
N ARG A 67 17.51 4.65 -1.14
CA ARG A 67 16.62 4.33 -0.01
C ARG A 67 15.83 3.05 -0.26
N ASP A 68 15.75 2.18 0.73
CA ASP A 68 14.88 1.00 0.67
C ASP A 68 13.40 1.34 0.92
N LEU A 69 13.16 2.41 1.69
CA LEU A 69 11.82 2.87 2.05
C LEU A 69 11.43 4.08 1.20
N GLN A 70 10.48 3.87 0.30
CA GLN A 70 9.97 4.88 -0.64
C GLN A 70 8.71 5.54 -0.10
N MET A 71 8.37 6.74 -0.59
CA MET A 71 7.20 7.47 -0.07
C MET A 71 5.97 7.24 -0.94
N LEU A 72 4.91 6.67 -0.35
CA LEU A 72 3.62 6.50 -1.03
C LEU A 72 2.96 7.86 -1.26
N SER A 73 2.57 8.12 -2.50
CA SER A 73 1.81 9.31 -2.88
C SER A 73 0.33 8.98 -2.99
N GLU A 74 -0.02 7.96 -3.79
CA GLU A 74 -1.41 7.59 -4.09
C GLU A 74 -1.58 6.07 -4.08
N VAL A 75 -2.79 5.64 -3.77
CA VAL A 75 -3.20 4.24 -3.83
C VAL A 75 -4.58 4.17 -4.48
N ASP A 76 -4.75 3.21 -5.36
CA ASP A 76 -6.02 2.86 -5.96
C ASP A 76 -6.27 1.35 -5.79
N PRO A 77 -7.22 0.92 -4.94
CA PRO A 77 -7.52 -0.49 -4.74
C PRO A 77 -8.28 -1.06 -5.94
N MET A 78 -7.57 -1.79 -6.80
CA MET A 78 -8.11 -2.38 -8.03
C MET A 78 -8.98 -3.63 -7.77
N ARG A 79 -8.66 -4.42 -6.74
CA ARG A 79 -9.51 -5.51 -6.25
C ARG A 79 -9.63 -5.41 -4.74
N SER A 80 -10.79 -4.94 -4.28
CA SER A 80 -11.19 -4.99 -2.88
C SER A 80 -11.71 -6.39 -2.56
N ASN A 81 -11.12 -7.07 -1.58
CA ASN A 81 -11.48 -8.44 -1.16
C ASN A 81 -12.85 -8.54 -0.45
N SER A 82 -13.80 -7.64 -0.72
CA SER A 82 -15.14 -7.67 -0.11
C SER A 82 -15.86 -9.00 -0.36
N SER A 83 -15.59 -9.67 -1.49
CA SER A 83 -16.16 -10.97 -1.85
C SER A 83 -15.59 -12.15 -1.05
N ILE A 84 -14.35 -12.07 -0.56
CA ILE A 84 -13.73 -13.19 0.19
C ILE A 84 -14.27 -13.23 1.63
N ILE A 85 -14.47 -12.06 2.25
CA ILE A 85 -14.96 -11.97 3.63
C ILE A 85 -16.44 -12.38 3.72
N SER A 86 -17.25 -12.12 2.70
CA SER A 86 -18.67 -12.54 2.69
C SER A 86 -18.85 -14.05 2.53
N SER A 87 -17.88 -14.76 1.94
CA SER A 87 -17.97 -16.21 1.70
C SER A 87 -17.69 -17.07 2.95
N ILE A 88 -17.01 -16.51 3.96
CA ILE A 88 -16.66 -17.22 5.20
C ILE A 88 -17.75 -17.08 6.29
N ARG A 89 -18.74 -16.20 6.09
CA ARG A 89 -19.85 -15.98 7.04
C ARG A 89 -21.10 -16.83 6.75
N LYS A 90 -21.00 -17.88 5.95
CA LYS A 90 -22.13 -18.77 5.65
C LYS A 90 -21.94 -20.15 6.25
#